data_AF-A0A965AER8-F1
#
_entry.id   AF-A0A965AER8-F1
#
_cell.length_a   1.000
_cell.length_b   1.000
_cell.length_c   1.000
_cell.angle_alpha   90.00
_cell.angle_beta   90.00
_cell.angle_gamma   90.00
#
_symmetry.space_group_name_H-M   'P 1'
#
loop_
_entity.id
_entity.type
_entity.pdbx_description
1 polymer ?
#
loop_
_entity_poly.entity_id
_entity_poly.type
_entity_poly.pdbx_seq_one_letter_code
_entity_poly.pdbx_strand_id
1 'polypeptide(L)' 'MMALAYAIARVFASGIPQRAAISIECGLQNGTLAIAVSALLFGGGLTSVPAATYSLIMFATALIFIAILRRQT' A
#
# COMPACT_ATOMS: atom_id res chain seq x y z
N MET A 1 -0.18 4.50 4.84
CA MET A 1 -0.61 3.21 5.42
C MET A 1 0.55 2.30 5.82
N MET A 2 1.53 2.06 4.97
CA MET A 2 2.59 1.07 5.22
C MET A 2 3.42 1.29 6.50
N ALA A 3 3.85 2.53 6.80
CA ALA A 3 4.59 2.83 8.04
C ALA A 3 3.75 2.60 9.31
N LEU A 4 2.46 2.95 9.25
CA LEU A 4 1.52 2.72 10.34
C LEU A 4 1.30 1.21 10.55
N ALA A 5 1.09 0.46 9.47
CA ALA A 5 0.94 -0.99 9.51
C ALA A 5 2.20 -1.66 10.08
N TYR A 6 3.39 -1.19 9.72
CA TYR A 6 4.65 -1.68 10.29
C TYR A 6 4.76 -1.38 11.79
N ALA A 7 4.40 -0.17 12.22
CA ALA A 7 4.42 0.22 13.63
C ALA A 7 3.46 -0.64 14.47
N ILE A 8 2.26 -0.91 13.95
CA ILE A 8 1.29 -1.81 14.60
C ILE A 8 1.83 -3.24 14.61
N ALA A 9 2.34 -3.74 13.48
CA ALA A 9 2.88 -5.10 13.39
C ALA A 9 4.09 -5.31 14.31
N ARG A 10 4.88 -4.26 14.62
CA ARG A 10 5.96 -4.34 15.61
C ARG A 10 5.48 -4.72 17.01
N VAL A 11 4.26 -4.33 17.37
CA VAL A 11 3.64 -4.63 18.68
C VAL A 11 2.99 -6.01 18.68
N PHE A 12 2.29 -6.38 17.60
CA PHE A 12 1.43 -7.58 17.59
C PHE A 12 2.06 -8.81 16.91
N ALA A 13 3.09 -8.65 16.08
CA ALA A 13 3.73 -9.76 15.35
C ALA A 13 5.13 -10.07 15.88
N SER A 14 5.47 -11.36 15.91
CA SER A 14 6.69 -11.87 16.55
C SER A 14 7.91 -11.85 15.62
N GLY A 15 7.72 -12.09 14.32
CA GLY A 15 8.81 -12.19 13.34
C GLY A 15 8.91 -11.04 12.34
N ILE A 16 10.11 -10.74 11.86
CA ILE A 16 10.35 -9.81 10.73
C ILE A 16 9.51 -10.21 9.49
N PRO A 17 9.39 -11.50 9.11
CA PRO A 17 8.58 -11.90 7.96
C PRO A 17 7.09 -11.56 8.12
N GLN A 18 6.52 -11.77 9.33
CA GLN A 18 5.12 -11.43 9.61
C GLN A 18 4.89 -9.92 9.59
N ARG A 19 5.82 -9.14 10.15
CA ARG A 19 5.74 -7.67 10.13
C ARG A 19 5.78 -7.12 8.71
N ALA A 20 6.63 -7.69 7.86
CA ALA A 20 6.70 -7.35 6.46
C ALA A 20 5.39 -7.69 5.72
N ALA A 21 4.86 -8.90 5.93
CA ALA A 21 3.60 -9.33 5.33
C ALA A 21 2.44 -8.39 5.70
N ILE A 22 2.25 -8.09 7.00
CA ILE A 22 1.20 -7.19 7.46
C ILE A 22 1.35 -5.79 6.84
N SER A 23 2.59 -5.28 6.77
CA SER A 23 2.86 -3.95 6.22
C SER A 23 2.52 -3.87 4.73
N ILE A 24 2.82 -4.94 3.98
CA ILE A 24 2.55 -5.05 2.55
C ILE A 24 1.04 -5.17 2.30
N GLU A 25 0.34 -6.09 2.98
CA GLU A 25 -1.11 -6.30 2.81
C GLU A 25 -1.94 -5.05 3.16
N CYS A 26 -1.57 -4.32 4.21
CA CYS A 26 -2.25 -3.08 4.58
C CYS A 26 -1.79 -1.87 3.73
N GLY A 27 -0.58 -1.92 3.18
CA GLY A 27 0.04 -0.83 2.42
C GLY A 27 -0.35 -0.83 0.94
N LEU A 28 -0.43 -2.01 0.32
CA LEU A 28 -0.78 -2.23 -1.08
C LEU A 28 -2.28 -2.53 -1.21
N GLN A 29 -3.04 -1.51 -1.56
CA GLN A 29 -4.48 -1.60 -1.84
C GLN A 29 -4.77 -1.83 -3.32
N ASN A 30 -6.00 -2.24 -3.63
CA ASN A 30 -6.44 -2.44 -5.02
C ASN A 30 -6.78 -1.11 -5.70
N GLY A 31 -5.77 -0.49 -6.32
CA GLY A 31 -5.91 0.77 -7.06
C GLY A 31 -6.85 0.69 -8.27
N THR A 32 -6.86 -0.44 -8.99
CA THR A 32 -7.73 -0.65 -10.15
C THR A 32 -9.19 -0.65 -9.76
N LEU A 33 -9.53 -1.30 -8.64
CA LEU A 33 -10.89 -1.28 -8.10
C LEU A 33 -11.30 0.15 -7.71
N ALA A 34 -10.40 0.94 -7.12
CA ALA A 34 -10.69 2.34 -6.80
C ALA A 34 -10.95 3.19 -8.06
N ILE A 35 -10.20 2.97 -9.14
CA ILE A 35 -10.44 3.60 -10.44
C ILE A 35 -11.79 3.17 -11.03
N ALA A 36 -12.11 1.86 -10.96
CA ALA A 36 -13.40 1.34 -11.43
C ALA A 36 -14.57 1.95 -10.64
N VAL A 37 -14.46 2.05 -9.31
CA VAL A 37 -15.44 2.73 -8.45
C VAL A 37 -15.60 4.20 -8.83
N SER A 38 -14.50 4.92 -9.06
CA SER A 38 -14.54 6.30 -9.55
C SER A 38 -15.28 6.41 -10.89
N ALA A 39 -14.99 5.52 -11.85
CA ALA A 39 -15.63 5.53 -13.16
C ALA A 39 -17.14 5.22 -13.08
N LEU A 40 -17.50 4.18 -12.33
CA LEU A 40 -18.87 3.64 -12.30
C LEU A 40 -19.81 4.44 -11.40
N LEU A 41 -19.33 4.99 -10.28
CA LEU A 41 -20.18 5.69 -9.32
C LEU A 41 -20.06 7.22 -9.37
N PHE A 42 -18.94 7.75 -9.87
CA PHE A 42 -18.64 9.18 -9.81
C PHE A 42 -18.38 9.82 -11.19
N GLY A 43 -18.68 9.11 -12.27
CA GLY A 43 -18.53 9.61 -13.64
C GLY A 43 -17.08 9.68 -14.13
N GLY A 44 -16.12 9.15 -13.37
CA GLY A 44 -14.71 9.08 -13.75
C GLY A 44 -14.03 10.44 -13.88
N GLY A 45 -13.18 10.58 -14.91
CA GLY A 45 -12.45 11.83 -15.20
C GLY A 45 -11.62 12.32 -14.02
N LEU A 46 -11.95 13.49 -13.48
CA LEU A 46 -11.22 14.09 -12.36
C LEU A 46 -11.28 13.27 -11.08
N THR A 47 -12.32 12.45 -10.88
CA THR A 47 -12.47 11.65 -9.66
C THR A 47 -11.54 10.43 -9.64
N SER A 48 -10.97 10.03 -10.77
CA SER A 48 -10.03 8.90 -10.86
C SER A 48 -8.59 9.32 -10.60
N VAL A 49 -8.30 10.62 -10.69
CA VAL A 49 -6.97 11.19 -10.47
C VAL A 49 -6.42 10.82 -9.08
N PRO A 50 -7.15 11.01 -7.96
CA PRO A 50 -6.67 10.60 -6.65
C PRO A 50 -6.37 9.10 -6.56
N ALA A 51 -7.22 8.25 -7.14
CA ALA A 51 -7.03 6.79 -7.14
C ALA A 51 -5.78 6.38 -7.93
N ALA A 52 -5.58 6.96 -9.11
CA ALA A 52 -4.40 6.72 -9.94
C ALA A 52 -3.11 7.22 -9.27
N THR A 53 -3.12 8.45 -8.75
CA THR A 53 -1.96 9.04 -8.06
C THR A 53 -1.59 8.25 -6.81
N TYR A 54 -2.57 7.87 -5.98
CA TYR A 54 -2.32 7.03 -4.82
C TYR A 54 -1.70 5.69 -5.21
N SER A 55 -2.22 5.04 -6.26
CA SER A 55 -1.71 3.75 -6.74
C SER A 55 -0.24 3.81 -7.16
N LEU A 56 0.18 4.88 -7.84
CA LEU A 56 1.59 5.07 -8.22
C LEU A 56 2.49 5.28 -6.99
N ILE A 57 2.09 6.16 -6.07
CA ILE A 57 2.85 6.43 -4.83
C ILE A 57 2.96 5.16 -3.98
N MET A 58 1.88 4.40 -3.90
CA MET A 58 1.81 3.14 -3.19
C MET A 58 2.84 2.12 -3.71
N PHE A 59 2.92 1.90 -5.02
CA PHE A 59 3.95 1.03 -5.60
C PHE A 59 5.37 1.56 -5.37
N ALA A 60 5.60 2.86 -5.57
CA ALA A 60 6.92 3.46 -5.34
C ALA A 60 7.40 3.26 -3.88
N THR A 61 6.52 3.51 -2.91
CA THR A 61 6.82 3.32 -1.49
C THR A 61 7.00 1.85 -1.11
N ALA A 62 6.24 0.93 -1.74
CA ALA A 62 6.41 -0.51 -1.55
C ALA A 62 7.77 -1.00 -2.03
N LEU A 63 8.23 -0.53 -3.20
CA LEU A 63 9.57 -0.85 -3.72
C LEU A 63 10.67 -0.37 -2.77
N ILE A 64 10.56 0.85 -2.25
CA ILE A 64 11.51 1.41 -1.27
C ILE A 64 11.51 0.56 0.00
N PHE A 65 10.33 0.23 0.54
CA PHE A 65 10.20 -0.59 1.74
C PHE A 65 10.83 -1.97 1.56
N ILE A 66 10.55 -2.65 0.45
CA ILE A 66 11.14 -3.96 0.13
C ILE A 66 12.66 -3.83 -0.03
N ALA A 67 13.16 -2.80 -0.69
CA ALA A 67 14.61 -2.58 -0.85
C ALA A 67 15.33 -2.39 0.49
N ILE A 68 14.71 -1.68 1.44
CA ILE A 68 15.23 -1.53 2.81
C ILE A 68 15.24 -2.88 3.52
N LEU A 69 14.12 -3.62 3.46
CA LEU A 69 13.98 -4.90 4.16
C LEU A 69 14.99 -5.94 3.65
N ARG A 70 15.23 -5.99 2.33
CA ARG A 70 16.22 -6.88 1.70
C ARG A 70 17.66 -6.59 2.12
N ARG A 71 17.97 -5.40 2.64
CA ARG A 71 19.31 -5.08 3.19
C ARG A 71 19.47 -5.53 4.63
N GLN A 72 18.38 -5.88 5.32
CA GLN A 72 18.40 -6.33 6.71
C GLN A 72 18.32 -7.85 6.88
N THR A 73 18.00 -8.56 5.79
CA THR A 73 18.06 -10.03 5.64
C THR A 73 19.31 -10.43 4.90
#